data_AF-A0A943DUL3-F1
#
_entry.id   AF-A0A943DUL3-F1
#
_cell.length_a   1.000
_cell.length_b   1.000
_cell.length_c   1.000
_cell.angle_alpha   90.00
_cell.angle_beta   90.00
_cell.angle_gamma   90.00
#
_symmetry.space_group_name_H-M   'P 1'
#
loop_
_entity.id
_entity.type
_entity.pdbx_description
1 polymer ?
#
loop_
_entity_poly.entity_id
_entity_poly.type
_entity_poly.pdbx_seq_one_letter_code
_entity_poly.pdbx_strand_id
1 'polypeptide(L)'
;VIPIDSIYTPIRNVKYAVENFRVEQKTDYEKLVLEISTDGSIHPKEALKEAAKILIYHFMLFSDEKITLESNDTDGNEEFDEEVLHMRQLLKTKLVDMDLSVRALNCLKAADVETLGDLVQFNKTDLLKFRNFGKKSLTELDDLLESLNLSFGTDISKYKLDKE
;
A
#
# COMPACT_ATOMS: atom_id res chain seq x y z
N VAL A 1 23.00 -41.11 16.88
CA VAL A 1 22.03 -39.99 16.84
C VAL A 1 20.94 -40.31 17.85
N ILE A 2 20.62 -39.40 18.76
CA ILE A 2 19.53 -39.57 19.72
C ILE A 2 18.40 -38.64 19.26
N PRO A 3 17.26 -39.18 18.78
CA PRO A 3 16.11 -38.35 18.47
C PRO A 3 15.54 -37.76 19.76
N ILE A 4 15.15 -36.49 19.70
CA ILE A 4 14.51 -35.76 20.78
C ILE A 4 13.17 -35.24 20.24
N ASP A 5 12.17 -35.15 21.10
CA ASP A 5 10.86 -34.62 20.74
C ASP A 5 10.95 -33.13 20.39
N SER A 6 10.36 -32.78 19.26
CA SER A 6 10.29 -31.40 18.79
C SER A 6 9.03 -30.72 19.32
N ILE A 7 9.18 -29.46 19.75
CA ILE A 7 8.07 -28.61 20.16
C ILE A 7 7.79 -27.62 19.03
N TYR A 8 6.63 -27.78 18.38
CA TYR A 8 6.18 -26.94 17.26
C TYR A 8 5.04 -25.99 17.66
N THR A 9 5.07 -25.51 18.90
CA THR A 9 4.06 -24.60 19.45
C THR A 9 4.71 -23.26 19.80
N PRO A 10 4.69 -22.27 18.87
CA PRO A 10 5.35 -20.99 19.08
C PRO A 10 4.61 -20.09 20.08
N ILE A 11 3.38 -20.44 20.46
CA ILE A 11 2.57 -19.70 21.43
C ILE A 11 2.88 -20.21 22.83
N ARG A 12 3.41 -19.33 23.69
CA ARG A 12 3.77 -19.66 25.08
C ARG A 12 2.60 -19.46 26.05
N ASN A 13 1.82 -18.40 25.86
CA ASN A 13 0.71 -18.09 26.76
C ASN A 13 -0.33 -17.21 26.06
N VAL A 14 -1.61 -17.39 26.41
CA VAL A 14 -2.73 -16.56 25.93
C VAL A 14 -3.64 -16.26 27.12
N LYS A 15 -3.98 -14.98 27.31
CA LYS A 15 -4.98 -14.52 28.28
C LYS A 15 -6.00 -13.66 27.58
N TYR A 16 -7.23 -13.69 28.07
CA TYR A 16 -8.28 -12.78 27.62
C TYR A 16 -9.04 -12.20 28.80
N ALA A 17 -9.51 -10.97 28.64
CA ALA A 17 -10.42 -10.31 29.57
C ALA A 17 -11.53 -9.61 28.78
N VAL A 18 -12.74 -9.65 29.31
CA VAL A 18 -13.91 -8.95 28.74
C VAL A 18 -14.31 -7.87 29.73
N GLU A 19 -14.40 -6.64 29.24
CA GLU A 19 -14.72 -5.46 30.02
C GLU A 19 -15.96 -4.78 29.42
N ASN A 20 -16.83 -4.23 30.26
CA ASN A 20 -17.95 -3.43 29.77
C ASN A 20 -17.41 -2.13 29.15
N PHE A 21 -17.87 -1.80 27.95
CA PHE A 21 -17.45 -0.61 27.23
C PHE A 21 -18.67 0.25 26.88
N ARG A 22 -18.56 1.55 27.14
CA ARG A 22 -19.61 2.51 26.78
C ARG A 22 -19.22 3.21 25.49
N VAL A 23 -20.09 3.14 24.49
CA VAL A 23 -19.95 3.86 23.23
C VAL A 23 -21.06 4.91 23.19
N GLU A 24 -20.66 6.18 23.37
CA GLU A 24 -21.58 7.33 23.40
C GLU A 24 -22.70 7.16 24.45
N GLN A 25 -23.96 7.03 24.01
CA GLN A 25 -25.11 6.83 24.88
C GLN A 25 -25.44 5.35 25.14
N LYS A 26 -24.80 4.41 24.42
CA LYS A 26 -25.02 2.97 24.56
C LYS A 26 -24.00 2.34 25.50
N THR A 27 -24.49 1.55 26.47
CA THR A 27 -23.68 0.93 27.54
C THR A 27 -23.60 -0.58 27.45
N ASP A 28 -24.10 -1.17 26.37
CA ASP A 28 -24.26 -2.61 26.14
C ASP A 28 -23.14 -3.23 25.30
N TYR A 29 -22.06 -2.49 25.04
CA TYR A 29 -20.91 -3.03 24.34
C TYR A 29 -19.92 -3.72 25.28
N GLU A 30 -19.23 -4.71 24.76
CA GLU A 30 -18.15 -5.42 25.43
C GLU A 30 -16.84 -5.14 24.69
N LYS A 31 -15.77 -4.91 25.45
CA LYS A 31 -14.40 -4.79 24.96
C LYS A 31 -13.65 -6.06 25.31
N LEU A 32 -13.14 -6.74 24.29
CA LEU A 32 -12.26 -7.89 24.43
C LEU A 32 -10.80 -7.44 24.42
N VAL A 33 -10.06 -7.78 25.48
CA VAL A 33 -8.61 -7.58 25.58
C VAL A 33 -7.93 -8.94 25.51
N LEU A 34 -7.07 -9.13 24.51
CA LEU A 34 -6.28 -10.35 24.30
C LEU A 34 -4.80 -10.06 24.55
N GLU A 35 -4.17 -10.84 25.42
CA GLU A 35 -2.74 -10.80 25.69
C GLU A 35 -2.12 -12.12 25.21
N ILE A 36 -1.29 -12.05 24.18
CA ILE A 36 -0.69 -13.22 23.52
C ILE A 36 0.83 -13.12 23.64
N SER A 37 1.46 -14.14 24.23
CA SER A 37 2.91 -14.27 24.34
C SER A 37 3.41 -15.37 23.42
N THR A 38 4.31 -15.03 22.49
CA THR A 38 4.97 -15.97 21.59
C THR A 38 6.45 -16.14 21.96
N ASP A 39 7.09 -17.17 21.42
CA ASP A 39 8.53 -17.42 21.57
C ASP A 39 9.41 -16.63 20.58
N GLY A 40 8.79 -15.80 19.73
CA GLY A 40 9.45 -14.98 18.71
C GLY A 40 9.47 -15.62 17.31
N SER A 41 9.09 -16.89 17.15
CA SER A 41 9.04 -17.53 15.83
C SER A 41 7.86 -17.06 14.96
N ILE A 42 6.81 -16.50 15.57
CA ILE A 42 5.68 -15.88 14.88
C ILE A 42 5.25 -14.61 15.62
N HIS A 43 4.81 -13.60 14.87
CA HIS A 43 4.27 -12.39 15.46
C HIS A 43 2.88 -12.67 16.08
N PRO A 44 2.57 -12.20 17.31
CA PRO A 44 1.29 -12.50 17.97
C PRO A 44 0.04 -12.13 17.14
N LYS A 45 0.12 -11.04 16.36
CA LYS A 45 -0.95 -10.59 15.44
C LYS A 45 -1.21 -11.60 14.32
N GLU A 46 -0.16 -12.16 13.73
CA GLU A 46 -0.26 -13.14 12.65
C GLU A 46 -0.79 -14.47 13.16
N ALA A 47 -0.29 -14.91 14.31
CA ALA A 47 -0.80 -16.10 14.98
C ALA A 47 -2.31 -16.01 15.26
N LEU A 48 -2.80 -14.85 15.70
CA LEU A 48 -4.23 -14.63 15.91
C LEU A 48 -5.03 -14.68 14.60
N LYS A 49 -4.49 -14.11 13.51
CA LYS A 49 -5.12 -14.15 12.17
C LYS A 49 -5.22 -15.59 11.65
N GLU A 50 -4.15 -16.37 11.79
CA GLU A 50 -4.15 -17.78 11.40
C GLU A 50 -5.13 -18.60 12.24
N ALA A 51 -5.16 -18.38 13.56
CA ALA A 51 -6.11 -19.06 14.46
C ALA A 51 -7.57 -18.77 14.06
N ALA A 52 -7.89 -17.50 13.75
CA ALA A 52 -9.22 -17.12 13.28
C ALA A 52 -9.56 -17.79 11.94
N LYS A 53 -8.61 -17.83 11.00
CA LYS A 53 -8.80 -18.50 9.71
C LYS A 53 -9.10 -19.99 9.88
N ILE A 54 -8.33 -20.68 10.74
CA ILE A 54 -8.55 -22.09 11.07
C ILE A 54 -9.94 -22.29 11.67
N LEU A 55 -10.36 -21.43 12.60
CA LEU A 55 -11.68 -21.49 13.23
C LEU A 55 -12.81 -21.34 12.20
N ILE A 56 -12.70 -20.37 11.29
CA ILE A 56 -13.68 -20.16 10.21
C ILE A 56 -13.76 -21.38 9.29
N TYR A 57 -12.63 -21.97 8.91
CA TYR A 57 -12.63 -23.20 8.10
C TYR A 57 -13.38 -24.34 8.76
N HIS A 58 -13.24 -24.50 10.08
CA HIS A 58 -13.98 -25.53 10.81
C HIS A 58 -15.48 -25.23 10.84
N PHE A 59 -15.89 -23.97 10.99
CA PHE A 59 -17.31 -23.60 10.96
C PHE A 59 -17.94 -23.65 9.57
N MET A 60 -17.14 -23.50 8.51
CA MET A 60 -17.62 -23.64 7.13
C MET A 60 -18.19 -25.04 6.85
N LEU A 61 -17.72 -26.08 7.54
CA LEU A 61 -18.27 -27.44 7.42
C LEU A 61 -19.71 -27.55 7.93
N PHE A 62 -20.15 -26.62 8.79
CA PHE A 62 -21.48 -26.59 9.38
C PHE A 62 -22.37 -25.48 8.82
N SER A 63 -21.81 -24.58 8.00
CA SER A 63 -22.52 -23.45 7.40
C SER A 63 -22.81 -23.75 5.93
N ASP A 64 -24.09 -23.93 5.58
CA ASP A 64 -24.54 -24.09 4.18
C ASP A 64 -24.31 -22.82 3.35
N GLU A 65 -24.21 -21.66 4.00
CA GLU A 65 -23.72 -20.43 3.36
C GLU A 65 -22.20 -20.47 3.30
N LYS A 66 -21.67 -20.33 2.08
CA LYS A 66 -20.25 -20.06 1.84
C LYS A 66 -19.88 -18.82 2.64
N ILE A 67 -19.35 -19.00 3.85
CA ILE A 67 -18.66 -17.94 4.58
C ILE A 67 -17.54 -17.52 3.64
N THR A 68 -17.73 -16.41 2.94
CA THR A 68 -16.75 -15.87 2.02
C THR A 68 -15.61 -15.39 2.89
N LEU A 69 -14.64 -16.29 3.10
CA LEU A 69 -13.27 -15.89 3.36
C LEU A 69 -12.90 -15.03 2.15
N GLU A 70 -12.94 -13.72 2.30
CA GLU A 70 -12.19 -12.85 1.40
C GLU A 70 -10.74 -13.26 1.59
N SER A 71 -10.30 -14.19 0.72
CA SER A 71 -8.91 -14.51 0.50
C SER A 71 -8.27 -13.22 0.04
N ASN A 72 -7.83 -12.44 1.03
CA ASN A 72 -6.73 -11.52 0.89
C ASN A 72 -5.49 -12.39 0.64
N ASP A 73 -5.44 -13.01 -0.55
CA ASP A 73 -4.21 -13.33 -1.26
C ASP A 73 -3.55 -11.99 -1.63
N THR A 74 -3.16 -11.27 -0.58
CA THR A 74 -2.16 -10.22 -0.60
C THR A 74 -1.07 -10.69 0.35
N ASP A 75 -0.61 -11.93 0.17
CA ASP A 75 0.69 -12.36 0.64
C ASP A 75 1.72 -11.94 -0.40
N GLY A 76 1.89 -10.63 -0.49
CA GLY A 76 3.18 -10.05 -0.74
C GLY A 76 3.55 -9.37 0.57
N ASN A 77 4.57 -9.87 1.24
CA ASN A 77 5.44 -9.06 2.09
C ASN A 77 5.95 -7.86 1.27
N GLU A 78 5.09 -6.88 1.06
CA GLU A 78 5.50 -5.52 0.79
C GLU A 78 5.27 -4.84 2.14
N GLU A 79 6.25 -4.94 3.04
CA GLU A 79 6.59 -3.77 3.85
C GLU A 79 6.50 -2.59 2.88
N PHE A 80 5.44 -1.79 2.99
CA PHE A 80 5.36 -0.55 2.25
C PHE A 80 6.47 0.30 2.84
N ASP A 81 7.66 0.16 2.27
CA ASP A 81 8.82 1.00 2.54
C ASP A 81 8.30 2.44 2.55
N GLU A 82 8.58 3.21 3.62
CA GLU A 82 8.08 4.58 3.72
C GLU A 82 8.50 5.38 2.48
N GLU A 83 9.66 5.05 1.90
CA GLU A 83 10.16 5.55 0.63
C GLU A 83 9.24 5.20 -0.57
N VAL A 84 8.74 3.97 -0.66
CA VAL A 84 7.82 3.54 -1.72
C VAL A 84 6.47 4.22 -1.60
N LEU A 85 5.95 4.40 -0.38
CA LEU A 85 4.70 5.11 -0.14
C LEU A 85 4.84 6.61 -0.46
N HIS A 86 5.96 7.22 -0.07
CA HIS A 86 6.27 8.61 -0.39
C HIS A 86 6.41 8.83 -1.90
N MET A 87 7.14 7.96 -2.60
CA MET A 87 7.25 7.98 -4.05
C MET A 87 5.90 7.82 -4.74
N ARG A 88 5.03 6.95 -4.22
CA ARG A 88 3.67 6.78 -4.74
C ARG A 88 2.82 8.04 -4.59
N GLN A 89 2.91 8.72 -3.46
CA GLN A 89 2.22 10.01 -3.24
C GLN A 89 2.76 11.08 -4.17
N LEU A 90 4.09 11.16 -4.32
CA LEU A 90 4.76 12.09 -5.22
C LEU A 90 4.26 11.91 -6.67
N LEU A 91 4.25 10.67 -7.17
CA LEU A 91 3.81 10.34 -8.53
C LEU A 91 2.32 10.64 -8.78
N LYS A 92 1.47 10.59 -7.74
CA LYS A 92 0.04 10.97 -7.82
C LYS A 92 -0.20 12.48 -7.75
N THR A 93 0.83 13.28 -7.48
CA THR A 93 0.69 14.73 -7.37
C THR A 93 0.38 15.33 -8.74
N LYS A 94 -0.56 16.28 -8.78
CA LYS A 94 -0.96 16.95 -10.02
C LYS A 94 0.12 17.93 -10.47
N LEU A 95 0.33 18.02 -11.77
CA LEU A 95 1.27 18.99 -12.37
C LEU A 95 0.82 20.44 -12.18
N VAL A 96 -0.45 20.69 -11.81
CA VAL A 96 -0.98 22.02 -11.49
C VAL A 96 -0.40 22.55 -10.17
N ASP A 97 -0.09 21.67 -9.23
CA ASP A 97 0.48 22.01 -7.93
C ASP A 97 2.01 22.16 -7.98
N MET A 98 2.60 21.86 -9.15
CA MET A 98 4.02 22.01 -9.41
C MET A 98 4.30 23.41 -9.99
N ASP A 99 5.45 23.99 -9.63
CA ASP A 99 5.88 25.34 -10.05
C ASP A 99 6.33 25.40 -11.54
N LEU A 100 5.44 24.99 -12.45
CA LEU A 100 5.64 25.02 -13.89
C LEU A 100 5.12 26.31 -14.51
N SER A 101 5.70 26.73 -15.64
CA SER A 101 5.16 27.86 -16.38
C SER A 101 3.76 27.56 -16.95
N VAL A 102 2.92 28.59 -17.04
CA VAL A 102 1.58 28.50 -17.66
C VAL A 102 1.63 27.90 -19.08
N ARG A 103 2.75 28.09 -19.78
CA ARG A 103 2.98 27.50 -21.11
C ARG A 103 3.19 25.99 -21.04
N ALA A 104 4.03 25.51 -20.12
CA ALA A 104 4.28 24.08 -19.94
C ALA A 104 2.98 23.36 -19.52
N LEU A 105 2.27 23.92 -18.54
CA LEU A 105 0.99 23.40 -18.04
C LEU A 105 -0.07 23.25 -19.14
N ASN A 106 -0.24 24.28 -19.99
CA ASN A 106 -1.20 24.22 -21.09
C ASN A 106 -0.80 23.20 -22.17
N CYS A 107 0.50 23.00 -22.41
CA CYS A 107 0.95 21.98 -23.37
C CYS A 107 0.73 20.56 -22.84
N LEU A 108 1.00 20.34 -21.56
CA LEU A 108 0.81 19.04 -20.88
C LEU A 108 -0.68 18.69 -20.77
N LYS A 109 -1.52 19.66 -20.40
CA LYS A 109 -2.97 19.48 -20.36
C LYS A 109 -3.59 19.18 -21.73
N ALA A 110 -3.03 19.73 -22.80
CA ALA A 110 -3.48 19.42 -24.17
C ALA A 110 -3.05 18.02 -24.65
N ALA A 111 -2.14 17.38 -23.94
CA ALA A 111 -1.66 16.02 -24.19
C ALA A 111 -2.22 15.00 -23.18
N ASP A 112 -3.25 15.37 -22.42
CA ASP A 112 -3.86 14.56 -21.36
C ASP A 112 -2.86 14.09 -20.28
N VAL A 113 -1.82 14.89 -20.03
CA VAL A 113 -0.84 14.65 -18.96
C VAL A 113 -1.21 15.52 -17.75
N GLU A 114 -1.75 14.91 -16.70
CA GLU A 114 -2.23 15.63 -15.52
C GLU A 114 -1.37 15.37 -14.27
N THR A 115 -0.77 14.20 -14.13
CA THR A 115 0.01 13.81 -12.95
C THR A 115 1.51 13.71 -13.23
N LEU A 116 2.31 13.76 -12.17
CA LEU A 116 3.76 13.52 -12.26
C LEU A 116 4.06 12.11 -12.79
N GLY A 117 3.26 11.11 -12.41
CA GLY A 117 3.36 9.74 -12.92
C GLY A 117 3.21 9.69 -14.43
N ASP A 118 2.21 10.37 -14.98
CA ASP A 118 1.99 10.41 -16.43
C ASP A 118 3.19 11.05 -17.15
N LEU A 119 3.74 12.14 -16.60
CA LEU A 119 4.87 12.85 -17.19
C LEU A 119 6.12 11.98 -17.31
N VAL A 120 6.44 11.23 -16.25
CA VAL A 120 7.66 10.41 -16.15
C VAL A 120 7.65 9.23 -17.13
N GLN A 121 6.46 8.79 -17.57
CA GLN A 121 6.31 7.72 -18.56
C GLN A 121 6.68 8.15 -19.99
N PHE A 122 6.66 9.46 -20.28
CA PHE A 122 7.03 9.97 -21.59
C PHE A 122 8.55 10.12 -21.75
N ASN A 123 9.02 9.93 -22.98
CA ASN A 123 10.40 10.24 -23.35
C ASN A 123 10.53 11.72 -23.77
N LYS A 124 11.74 12.28 -23.60
CA LYS A 124 12.07 13.65 -24.05
C LYS A 124 11.68 13.92 -25.51
N THR A 125 11.88 12.92 -26.38
CA THR A 125 11.60 13.01 -27.81
C THR A 125 10.10 13.10 -28.12
N ASP A 126 9.25 12.52 -27.28
CA ASP A 126 7.80 12.53 -27.46
C ASP A 126 7.18 13.85 -26.98
N LEU A 127 7.75 14.44 -25.93
CA LEU A 127 7.36 15.78 -25.46
C LEU A 127 7.63 16.87 -26.50
N LEU A 128 8.70 16.74 -27.30
CA LEU A 128 9.03 17.65 -28.41
C LEU A 128 8.00 17.62 -29.56
N LYS A 129 7.18 16.57 -29.66
CA LYS A 129 6.11 16.47 -30.67
C LYS A 129 4.85 17.25 -30.25
N PHE A 130 4.75 17.67 -29.00
CA PHE A 130 3.60 18.41 -28.51
C PHE A 130 3.51 19.80 -29.15
N ARG A 131 2.29 20.20 -29.48
CA ARG A 131 2.02 21.48 -30.14
C ARG A 131 2.44 22.64 -29.25
N ASN A 132 3.25 23.55 -29.79
CA ASN A 132 3.78 24.74 -29.09
C ASN A 132 4.76 24.46 -27.93
N PHE A 133 5.27 23.23 -27.83
CA PHE A 133 6.27 22.84 -26.84
C PHE A 133 7.64 23.44 -27.19
N GLY A 134 8.19 24.24 -26.28
CA GLY A 134 9.44 24.97 -26.50
C GLY A 134 10.62 24.38 -25.74
N LYS A 135 11.85 24.71 -26.18
CA LYS A 135 13.08 24.34 -25.47
C LYS A 135 13.07 24.76 -23.99
N LYS A 136 12.51 25.94 -23.70
CA LYS A 136 12.40 26.47 -22.33
C LYS A 136 11.49 25.62 -21.44
N SER A 137 10.34 25.17 -21.96
CA SER A 137 9.43 24.29 -21.22
C SER A 137 10.02 22.89 -21.01
N LEU A 138 10.86 22.41 -21.94
CA LEU A 138 11.59 21.16 -21.76
C LEU A 138 12.62 21.27 -20.63
N THR A 139 13.38 22.37 -20.59
CA THR A 139 14.34 22.63 -19.49
C THR A 139 13.64 22.75 -18.14
N GLU A 140 12.49 23.45 -18.06
CA GLU A 140 11.70 23.54 -16.83
C GLU A 140 11.25 22.16 -16.30
N LEU A 141 10.92 21.22 -17.20
CA LEU A 141 10.54 19.86 -16.82
C LEU A 141 11.76 19.01 -16.43
N ASP A 142 12.88 19.17 -17.13
CA ASP A 142 14.15 18.53 -16.76
C ASP A 142 14.59 18.95 -15.35
N ASP A 143 14.58 20.26 -15.06
CA ASP A 143 14.95 20.82 -13.74
C ASP A 143 14.01 20.31 -12.63
N LEU A 144 12.71 20.21 -12.91
CA LEU A 144 11.72 19.68 -11.97
C LEU A 144 11.96 18.20 -11.67
N LEU A 145 12.20 17.38 -12.68
CA LEU A 145 12.47 15.95 -12.48
C LEU A 145 13.79 15.75 -11.74
N GLU A 146 14.82 16.52 -12.05
CA GLU A 146 16.11 16.47 -11.34
C GLU A 146 15.95 16.84 -9.86
N SER A 147 15.14 17.84 -9.53
CA SER A 147 14.85 18.21 -8.14
C SER A 147 14.17 17.09 -7.32
N LEU A 148 13.49 16.18 -8.01
CA LEU A 148 12.76 15.04 -7.44
C LEU A 148 13.54 13.72 -7.56
N ASN A 149 14.81 13.76 -8.02
CA ASN A 149 15.62 12.59 -8.34
C ASN A 149 14.94 11.61 -9.33
N LEU A 150 14.12 12.14 -10.23
CA LEU A 150 13.41 11.40 -11.27
C LEU A 150 14.01 11.68 -12.65
N SER A 151 13.73 10.80 -13.60
CA SER A 151 14.14 10.97 -14.99
C SER A 151 13.05 10.51 -15.95
N PHE A 152 13.04 11.07 -17.16
CA PHE A 152 12.13 10.62 -18.22
C PHE A 152 12.35 9.15 -18.55
N GLY A 153 11.27 8.38 -18.67
CA GLY A 153 11.32 6.95 -18.94
C GLY A 153 11.61 6.08 -17.70
N THR A 154 11.44 6.61 -16.49
CA THR A 154 11.52 5.77 -15.27
C THR A 154 10.39 4.75 -15.29
N ASP A 155 10.69 3.48 -15.00
CA ASP A 155 9.67 2.43 -14.94
C ASP A 155 8.81 2.58 -13.67
N ILE A 156 7.55 2.95 -13.87
CA ILE A 156 6.60 3.28 -12.80
C ILE A 156 5.74 2.06 -12.43
N SER A 157 5.88 0.94 -13.16
CA SER A 157 5.11 -0.30 -12.93
C SER A 157 5.33 -0.86 -11.53
N LYS A 158 6.51 -0.58 -10.95
CA LYS A 158 6.88 -0.94 -9.58
C LYS A 158 5.97 -0.29 -8.52
N TYR A 159 5.40 0.88 -8.79
CA TYR A 159 4.65 1.67 -7.80
C TYR A 159 3.13 1.46 -7.83
N LYS A 160 2.63 0.56 -8.71
CA LYS A 160 1.22 0.13 -8.80
C LYS A 160 0.22 1.29 -8.63
N LEU A 161 0.32 2.35 -9.44
CA LEU A 161 -0.45 3.58 -9.27
C LEU A 161 -1.98 3.38 -9.31
N ASP A 162 -2.44 2.35 -10.04
CA ASP A 162 -3.85 1.95 -10.22
C ASP A 162 -4.50 1.14 -9.08
N LYS A 163 -3.74 0.72 -8.06
CA LYS A 163 -4.37 0.07 -6.89
C LYS A 163 -4.84 1.16 -5.93
N GLU A 164 -6.15 1.43 -5.90
CA GLU A 164 -6.79 2.04 -4.72
C GLU A 164 -6.52 1.20 -3.47
#